data_AF-A0A497CXN0-F1
#
_entry.id   AF-A0A497CXN0-F1
#
_cell.length_a   1.000
_cell.length_b   1.000
_cell.length_c   1.000
_cell.angle_alpha   90.00
_cell.angle_beta   90.00
_cell.angle_gamma   90.00
#
_symmetry.space_group_name_H-M   'P 1'
#
loop_
_entity.id
_entity.type
_entity.pdbx_description
1 polymer ?
#
loop_
_entity_poly.entity_id
_entity_poly.type
_entity_poly.pdbx_seq_one_letter_code
_entity_poly.pdbx_strand_id
1 'polypeptide(L)'
;MKRLPNPRFFRLWTIVLLMALSFHAFTQEDSTENDYQKEFDNFLNASQQEFDNFKSKNDSIFYQFLLDNWKEYELLLDEPRTTPKPKEQPKIDARDANLIKEIKPKIKTKTIRENTDQQIQLQLPPKEYKSMGHAATYSTVSFYGSDIDVPIVNTQSLPTEAELNQKQIANFFRENADNTELIAAVYHIKEQAIAKNLNAWGYLRLLQEASVVYFKKQNDRVLFTWLALLKTNYDAIVGYSDNDIFLLVHFDVPAYYISNFEKDGKRYYITPLPGQTDRQKPIVSYEGEYPESLKPVSLHISDNPLLAADQKTREIHYKDQTIPINYNQNMVDFYNNYPACELAIYFPPPLSQLALESLNIYFDPVLRGKTKTEKASILLDFVQTGFPYRTDEQQFGKENYLFAEESIFNEFSDCEDRSVLLAQLIEYFTDLNTIGLVFPGHVSLAVAIPEEIEGTYINYNGSHYYICDPTYIGSKLGMMMPEFEKIQAEIIDF
;
A
#
# COMPACT_ATOMS: atom_id res chain seq x y z
N MET A 1 -29.95 -46.56 -35.78
CA MET A 1 -29.44 -45.93 -37.02
C MET A 1 -28.97 -44.51 -36.69
N LYS A 2 -27.69 -44.21 -36.98
CA LYS A 2 -27.04 -42.88 -37.12
C LYS A 2 -27.03 -41.92 -35.91
N ARG A 3 -25.93 -41.29 -35.50
CA ARG A 3 -24.48 -41.37 -35.80
C ARG A 3 -23.82 -40.45 -34.76
N LEU A 4 -22.79 -40.93 -34.07
CA LEU A 4 -21.90 -40.12 -33.23
C LEU A 4 -21.14 -39.08 -34.08
N PRO A 5 -20.80 -37.90 -33.53
CA PRO A 5 -19.98 -36.91 -34.23
C PRO A 5 -18.50 -37.32 -34.30
N ASN A 6 -17.89 -36.93 -35.41
CA ASN A 6 -16.61 -37.34 -35.99
C ASN A 6 -15.36 -36.94 -35.15
N PRO A 7 -14.38 -37.84 -34.92
CA PRO A 7 -13.13 -37.51 -34.23
C PRO A 7 -12.05 -37.05 -35.23
N ARG A 8 -12.30 -35.95 -35.95
CA ARG A 8 -11.36 -35.41 -36.96
C ARG A 8 -10.76 -34.03 -36.65
N PHE A 9 -11.17 -33.37 -35.57
CA PHE A 9 -10.57 -32.08 -35.18
C PHE A 9 -9.43 -32.19 -34.15
N PHE A 10 -9.33 -33.30 -33.43
CA PHE A 10 -8.30 -33.50 -32.39
C PHE A 10 -6.99 -34.14 -32.91
N ARG A 11 -6.94 -34.52 -34.20
CA ARG A 11 -5.75 -35.12 -34.83
C ARG A 11 -4.91 -34.14 -35.66
N LEU A 12 -5.35 -32.89 -35.86
CA LEU A 12 -4.55 -31.90 -36.59
C LEU A 12 -3.53 -31.18 -35.70
N TRP A 13 -3.80 -31.04 -34.40
CA TRP A 13 -2.90 -30.37 -33.46
C TRP A 13 -1.78 -31.26 -32.91
N THR A 14 -1.88 -32.58 -33.06
CA THR A 14 -0.84 -33.54 -32.65
C THR A 14 0.11 -33.92 -33.77
N ILE A 15 -0.17 -33.56 -35.03
CA ILE A 15 0.69 -33.89 -36.18
C ILE A 15 1.67 -32.76 -36.52
N VAL A 16 1.35 -31.50 -36.19
CA VAL A 16 2.31 -30.38 -36.35
C VAL A 16 3.41 -30.42 -35.29
N LEU A 17 3.12 -30.94 -34.09
CA LEU A 17 4.11 -31.08 -33.01
C LEU A 17 5.03 -32.32 -33.15
N LEU A 18 4.72 -33.25 -34.07
CA LEU A 18 5.48 -34.49 -34.29
C LEU A 18 6.20 -34.57 -35.65
N MET A 19 6.00 -33.59 -36.54
CA MET A 19 6.80 -33.44 -37.77
C MET A 19 8.07 -32.57 -37.57
N ALA A 20 8.34 -32.12 -36.34
CA ALA A 20 9.59 -31.44 -35.98
C ALA A 20 10.72 -32.39 -35.52
N LEU A 21 10.49 -33.71 -35.48
CA LEU A 21 11.40 -34.67 -34.83
C LEU A 21 11.97 -35.77 -35.73
N SER A 22 11.85 -35.68 -37.06
CA SER A 22 12.45 -36.71 -37.94
C SER A 22 12.77 -36.23 -39.35
N PHE A 23 13.74 -35.33 -39.49
CA PHE A 23 14.68 -35.35 -40.61
C PHE A 23 15.98 -34.64 -40.17
N HIS A 24 17.01 -35.43 -39.89
CA HIS A 24 18.39 -34.94 -39.79
C HIS A 24 19.14 -35.30 -41.08
N ALA A 25 20.05 -34.40 -41.44
CA ALA A 25 21.13 -34.52 -42.42
C ALA A 25 20.74 -34.38 -43.90
N PHE A 26 20.86 -33.16 -44.43
CA PHE A 26 21.96 -32.80 -45.34
C PHE A 26 22.01 -31.26 -45.52
N THR A 27 23.03 -30.63 -44.95
CA THR A 27 23.67 -29.36 -45.35
C THR A 27 22.81 -28.08 -45.49
N GLN A 28 22.50 -27.39 -44.37
CA GLN A 28 22.45 -25.91 -44.24
C GLN A 28 22.14 -25.54 -42.76
N GLU A 29 23.14 -25.64 -41.87
CA GLU A 29 22.91 -25.54 -40.41
C GLU A 29 23.09 -24.11 -39.85
N ASP A 30 23.66 -23.16 -40.61
CA ASP A 30 23.80 -21.75 -40.19
C ASP A 30 22.62 -20.84 -40.58
N SER A 31 21.78 -21.23 -41.55
CA SER A 31 20.71 -20.37 -42.07
C SER A 31 19.40 -20.49 -41.28
N THR A 32 19.06 -21.67 -40.77
CA THR A 32 17.79 -21.91 -40.10
C THR A 32 17.72 -21.31 -38.69
N GLU A 33 18.80 -21.38 -37.91
CA GLU A 33 18.88 -20.73 -36.59
C GLU A 33 18.84 -19.20 -36.69
N ASN A 34 19.54 -18.64 -37.68
CA ASN A 34 19.46 -17.21 -38.01
C ASN A 34 18.05 -16.80 -38.47
N ASP A 35 17.36 -17.64 -39.25
CA ASP A 35 16.01 -17.34 -39.72
C ASP A 35 14.99 -17.37 -38.57
N TYR A 36 15.07 -18.31 -37.63
CA TYR A 36 14.20 -18.32 -36.44
C TYR A 36 14.46 -17.13 -35.51
N GLN A 37 15.74 -16.79 -35.28
CA GLN A 37 16.09 -15.62 -34.48
C GLN A 37 15.59 -14.33 -35.13
N LYS A 38 15.71 -14.23 -36.46
CA LYS A 38 15.21 -13.09 -37.24
C LYS A 38 13.68 -13.01 -37.25
N GLU A 39 12.98 -14.13 -37.36
CA GLU A 39 11.52 -14.18 -37.24
C GLU A 39 11.04 -13.77 -35.85
N PHE A 40 11.72 -14.25 -34.80
CA PHE A 40 11.44 -13.85 -33.42
C PHE A 40 11.71 -12.37 -33.17
N ASP A 41 12.83 -11.84 -33.64
CA ASP A 41 13.17 -10.42 -33.53
C ASP A 41 12.19 -9.56 -34.34
N ASN A 42 11.76 -10.00 -35.52
CA ASN A 42 10.73 -9.33 -36.32
C ASN A 42 9.37 -9.34 -35.60
N PHE A 43 8.98 -10.46 -34.99
CA PHE A 43 7.75 -10.55 -34.19
C PHE A 43 7.79 -9.60 -32.98
N LEU A 44 8.91 -9.56 -32.27
CA LEU A 44 9.13 -8.63 -31.16
C LEU A 44 9.05 -7.18 -31.63
N ASN A 45 9.71 -6.84 -32.75
CA ASN A 45 9.70 -5.48 -33.31
C ASN A 45 8.31 -5.07 -33.80
N ALA A 46 7.56 -5.96 -34.45
CA ALA A 46 6.21 -5.69 -34.92
C ALA A 46 5.22 -5.52 -33.75
N SER A 47 5.28 -6.41 -32.75
CA SER A 47 4.45 -6.30 -31.53
C SER A 47 4.74 -5.01 -30.76
N GLN A 48 6.02 -4.60 -30.75
CA GLN A 48 6.45 -3.33 -30.15
C GLN A 48 5.92 -2.12 -30.93
N GLN A 49 6.06 -2.11 -32.25
CA GLN A 49 5.55 -1.02 -33.08
C GLN A 49 4.03 -0.88 -32.94
N GLU A 50 3.29 -1.98 -32.83
CA GLU A 50 1.86 -1.95 -32.53
C GLU A 50 1.56 -1.34 -31.15
N PHE A 51 2.36 -1.67 -30.13
CA PHE A 51 2.25 -1.10 -28.78
C PHE A 51 2.55 0.41 -28.76
N ASP A 52 3.60 0.86 -29.44
CA ASP A 52 3.98 2.28 -29.49
C ASP A 52 2.94 3.11 -30.25
N ASN A 53 2.45 2.59 -31.37
CA ASN A 53 1.35 3.19 -32.12
C ASN A 53 0.08 3.28 -31.28
N PHE A 54 -0.22 2.24 -30.48
CA PHE A 54 -1.35 2.24 -29.57
C PHE A 54 -1.20 3.33 -28.49
N LYS A 55 -0.02 3.43 -27.86
CA LYS A 55 0.27 4.45 -26.84
C LYS A 55 0.18 5.87 -27.41
N SER A 56 0.85 6.14 -28.52
CA SER A 56 0.82 7.46 -29.17
C SER A 56 -0.61 7.84 -29.60
N LYS A 57 -1.39 6.88 -30.08
CA LYS A 57 -2.82 7.09 -30.39
C LYS A 57 -3.62 7.43 -29.13
N ASN A 58 -3.39 6.73 -28.03
CA ASN A 58 -4.07 6.99 -26.76
C ASN A 58 -3.73 8.37 -26.21
N ASP A 59 -2.46 8.77 -26.27
CA ASP A 59 -1.99 10.09 -25.87
C ASP A 59 -2.62 11.20 -26.72
N SER A 60 -2.73 10.98 -28.03
CA SER A 60 -3.41 11.92 -28.93
C SER A 60 -4.90 12.07 -28.61
N ILE A 61 -5.60 10.96 -28.34
CA ILE A 61 -7.01 10.97 -27.92
C ILE A 61 -7.17 11.70 -26.58
N PHE A 62 -6.31 11.38 -25.62
CA PHE A 62 -6.36 11.98 -24.30
C PHE A 62 -6.05 13.48 -24.32
N TYR A 63 -5.09 13.91 -25.15
CA TYR A 63 -4.82 15.33 -25.38
C TYR A 63 -6.07 16.08 -25.86
N GLN A 64 -6.87 15.49 -26.76
CA GLN A 64 -8.14 16.12 -27.17
C GLN A 64 -9.13 16.21 -26.00
N PHE A 65 -9.22 15.17 -25.16
CA PHE A 65 -10.05 15.22 -23.96
C PHE A 65 -9.58 16.28 -22.96
N LEU A 66 -8.28 16.57 -22.86
CA LEU A 66 -7.77 17.62 -21.98
C LEU A 66 -8.07 19.03 -22.50
N LEU A 67 -8.32 19.20 -23.81
CA LEU A 67 -8.67 20.49 -24.39
C LEU A 67 -10.12 20.90 -24.15
N ASP A 68 -11.00 19.94 -23.92
CA ASP A 68 -12.46 20.12 -23.80
C ASP A 68 -13.00 19.47 -22.50
N ASN A 69 -14.28 19.65 -22.18
CA ASN A 69 -14.99 18.88 -21.13
C ASN A 69 -14.40 18.98 -19.69
N TRP A 70 -14.06 20.20 -19.26
CA TRP A 70 -13.75 20.48 -17.85
C TRP A 70 -14.99 21.00 -17.14
N LYS A 71 -15.19 20.54 -15.90
CA LYS A 71 -16.25 21.05 -15.02
C LYS A 71 -15.75 21.23 -13.60
N GLU A 72 -16.50 22.02 -12.85
CA GLU A 72 -16.26 22.26 -11.44
C GLU A 72 -16.82 21.12 -10.58
N TYR A 73 -16.05 20.70 -9.59
CA TYR A 73 -16.41 19.72 -8.58
C TYR A 73 -16.31 20.35 -7.20
N GLU A 74 -17.38 20.17 -6.42
CA GLU A 74 -17.36 20.46 -4.99
C GLU A 74 -16.58 19.37 -4.26
N LEU A 75 -15.73 19.78 -3.32
CA LEU A 75 -14.91 18.86 -2.55
C LEU A 75 -15.68 18.38 -1.31
N LEU A 76 -15.49 17.10 -1.01
CA LEU A 76 -15.99 16.40 0.17
C LEU A 76 -14.81 16.08 1.09
N LEU A 77 -15.10 15.98 2.39
CA LEU A 77 -14.15 15.53 3.39
C LEU A 77 -14.78 14.38 4.16
N ASP A 78 -14.24 13.18 4.01
CA ASP A 78 -14.72 11.99 4.71
C ASP A 78 -13.98 11.83 6.05
N GLU A 79 -14.71 11.42 7.08
CA GLU A 79 -14.17 11.04 8.38
C GLU A 79 -14.47 9.54 8.64
N PRO A 80 -13.60 8.84 9.38
CA PRO A 80 -13.87 7.46 9.76
C PRO A 80 -15.12 7.42 10.65
N ARG A 81 -15.94 6.40 10.48
CA ARG A 81 -17.15 6.21 11.30
C ARG A 81 -16.77 5.61 12.64
N THR A 82 -16.54 6.45 13.64
CA THR A 82 -16.13 6.01 14.97
C THR A 82 -17.27 6.17 15.98
N THR A 83 -17.24 5.34 17.01
CA THR A 83 -18.01 5.55 18.25
C THR A 83 -17.00 6.00 19.30
N PRO A 84 -17.35 6.93 20.21
CA PRO A 84 -16.39 7.41 21.20
C PRO A 84 -15.78 6.27 22.02
N LYS A 85 -14.45 6.22 22.05
CA LYS A 85 -13.67 5.29 22.87
C LYS A 85 -13.71 5.70 24.35
N PRO A 86 -13.55 4.75 25.29
CA PRO A 86 -13.49 5.08 26.70
C PRO A 86 -12.24 5.94 27.00
N LYS A 87 -12.43 7.03 27.75
CA LYS A 87 -11.32 7.94 28.13
C LYS A 87 -10.31 7.32 29.09
N GLU A 88 -10.77 6.34 29.87
CA GLU A 88 -9.94 5.58 30.79
C GLU A 88 -9.81 4.15 30.27
N GLN A 89 -8.62 3.59 30.43
CA GLN A 89 -8.37 2.21 30.01
C GLN A 89 -9.19 1.24 30.89
N PRO A 90 -10.01 0.36 30.29
CA PRO A 90 -10.80 -0.61 31.03
C PRO A 90 -9.90 -1.60 31.79
N LYS A 91 -10.35 -2.02 32.97
CA LYS A 91 -9.64 -2.94 33.88
C LYS A 91 -10.58 -4.05 34.31
N ILE A 92 -10.04 -5.26 34.47
CA ILE A 92 -10.80 -6.35 35.09
C ILE A 92 -11.30 -5.96 36.49
N ASP A 93 -12.59 -6.20 36.73
CA ASP A 93 -13.25 -6.22 38.03
C ASP A 93 -13.37 -7.67 38.52
N ALA A 94 -13.47 -7.87 39.84
CA ALA A 94 -13.70 -9.17 40.48
C ALA A 94 -14.98 -9.88 40.02
N ARG A 95 -15.86 -9.18 39.30
CA ARG A 95 -17.12 -9.69 38.74
C ARG A 95 -16.96 -10.22 37.32
N ASP A 96 -15.83 -9.97 36.67
CA ASP A 96 -15.57 -10.38 35.32
C ASP A 96 -15.22 -11.87 35.33
N ALA A 97 -16.24 -12.69 35.07
CA ALA A 97 -16.10 -14.14 35.04
C ALA A 97 -15.51 -14.58 33.70
N ASN A 98 -14.61 -15.57 33.72
CA ASN A 98 -14.25 -16.34 32.53
C ASN A 98 -15.46 -17.18 32.12
N LEU A 99 -16.37 -16.59 31.34
CA LEU A 99 -17.45 -17.33 30.72
C LEU A 99 -16.89 -18.06 29.49
N ILE A 100 -17.10 -19.37 29.44
CA ILE A 100 -16.84 -20.17 28.24
C ILE A 100 -18.01 -19.94 27.31
N LYS A 101 -17.79 -19.18 26.23
CA LYS A 101 -18.85 -18.84 25.28
C LYS A 101 -18.28 -18.59 23.89
N GLU A 102 -18.86 -19.24 22.89
CA GLU A 102 -18.66 -18.84 21.50
C GLU A 102 -19.43 -17.54 21.23
N ILE A 103 -18.75 -16.54 20.68
CA ILE A 103 -19.41 -15.34 20.14
C ILE A 103 -19.46 -15.43 18.61
N LYS A 104 -20.59 -15.03 18.04
CA LYS A 104 -20.79 -15.06 16.59
C LYS A 104 -20.34 -13.73 15.98
N PRO A 105 -19.47 -13.73 14.96
CA PRO A 105 -19.11 -12.51 14.26
C PRO A 105 -20.29 -11.99 13.43
N LYS A 106 -20.22 -10.73 13.03
CA LYS A 106 -21.10 -10.17 12.00
C LYS A 106 -20.84 -10.90 10.68
N ILE A 107 -21.87 -10.99 9.83
CA ILE A 107 -21.76 -11.58 8.49
C ILE A 107 -20.76 -10.82 7.60
N LYS A 108 -20.48 -9.54 7.93
CA LYS A 108 -19.47 -8.75 7.23
C LYS A 108 -18.09 -9.07 7.81
N THR A 109 -17.26 -9.69 6.98
CA THR A 109 -15.82 -9.88 7.19
C THR A 109 -15.08 -8.95 6.25
N LYS A 110 -14.16 -8.15 6.78
CA LYS A 110 -13.14 -7.46 5.99
C LYS A 110 -11.96 -8.42 5.87
N THR A 111 -12.02 -9.28 4.86
CA THR A 111 -10.84 -10.06 4.48
C THR A 111 -9.95 -9.17 3.62
N ILE A 112 -8.78 -8.84 4.14
CA ILE A 112 -7.64 -8.49 3.29
C ILE A 112 -7.29 -9.81 2.60
N ARG A 113 -7.85 -10.04 1.42
CA ARG A 113 -7.62 -11.31 0.72
C ARG A 113 -6.12 -11.51 0.56
N GLU A 114 -5.65 -12.71 0.92
CA GLU A 114 -4.33 -13.23 0.58
C GLU A 114 -3.95 -12.79 -0.83
N ASN A 115 -2.89 -11.99 -0.88
CA ASN A 115 -2.05 -11.80 -2.05
C ASN A 115 -2.74 -11.19 -3.29
N THR A 116 -2.96 -9.88 -3.25
CA THR A 116 -2.38 -9.07 -4.33
C THR A 116 -1.11 -8.44 -3.79
N ASP A 117 0.00 -9.17 -3.87
CA ASP A 117 1.31 -8.61 -4.20
C ASP A 117 1.17 -7.86 -5.53
N GLN A 118 0.48 -6.73 -5.49
CA GLN A 118 0.85 -5.59 -6.29
C GLN A 118 1.84 -4.76 -5.46
N GLN A 119 2.83 -5.42 -4.82
CA GLN A 119 4.19 -4.91 -4.93
C GLN A 119 4.36 -4.43 -6.37
N ILE A 120 4.90 -3.23 -6.53
CA ILE A 120 4.96 -2.56 -7.83
C ILE A 120 5.44 -3.57 -8.87
N GLN A 121 4.52 -4.08 -9.69
CA GLN A 121 4.90 -5.11 -10.64
C GLN A 121 5.81 -4.44 -11.65
N LEU A 122 6.98 -5.05 -11.89
CA LEU A 122 7.90 -4.57 -12.92
C LEU A 122 7.23 -4.74 -14.28
N GLN A 123 6.53 -3.69 -14.70
CA GLN A 123 6.24 -3.50 -16.11
C GLN A 123 7.57 -3.10 -16.73
N LEU A 124 8.17 -4.02 -17.48
CA LEU A 124 9.40 -3.75 -18.20
C LEU A 124 9.20 -2.45 -19.01
N PRO A 125 10.12 -1.48 -18.89
CA PRO A 125 10.07 -0.32 -19.78
C PRO A 125 10.10 -0.83 -21.22
N PRO A 126 9.25 -0.29 -22.12
CA PRO A 126 9.37 -0.56 -23.55
C PRO A 126 10.82 -0.40 -24.00
N LYS A 127 11.30 -1.25 -24.94
CA LYS A 127 12.72 -1.29 -25.32
C LYS A 127 13.26 0.08 -25.77
N GLU A 128 12.42 0.95 -26.31
CA GLU A 128 12.78 2.33 -26.67
C GLU A 128 13.23 3.18 -25.47
N TYR A 129 12.69 2.92 -24.28
CA TYR A 129 13.09 3.60 -23.04
C TYR A 129 14.27 2.92 -22.32
N LYS A 130 14.73 1.76 -22.80
CA LYS A 130 15.87 1.05 -22.19
C LYS A 130 17.22 1.70 -22.47
N SER A 131 17.30 2.60 -23.47
CA SER A 131 18.57 3.24 -23.82
C SER A 131 18.78 4.56 -23.09
N MET A 132 18.84 4.53 -21.76
CA MET A 132 19.78 5.45 -21.11
C MET A 132 21.16 4.90 -21.41
N GLY A 133 21.82 5.46 -22.42
CA GLY A 133 23.20 5.10 -22.76
C GLY A 133 24.08 5.16 -21.52
N HIS A 134 25.18 4.41 -21.50
CA HIS A 134 26.12 4.26 -20.37
C HIS A 134 26.80 5.57 -19.88
N ALA A 135 26.25 6.74 -20.22
CA ALA A 135 26.70 8.08 -19.86
C ALA A 135 25.55 9.01 -19.37
N ALA A 136 24.45 8.46 -18.84
CA ALA A 136 23.43 9.29 -18.20
C ALA A 136 24.02 10.00 -16.96
N THR A 137 23.80 11.32 -16.84
CA THR A 137 24.14 12.08 -15.63
C THR A 137 22.98 11.98 -14.65
N TYR A 138 23.28 11.74 -13.38
CA TYR A 138 22.28 11.60 -12.33
C TYR A 138 22.37 12.78 -11.35
N SER A 139 21.22 13.18 -10.82
CA SER A 139 21.10 13.92 -9.58
C SER A 139 20.73 12.94 -8.47
N THR A 140 20.98 13.30 -7.21
CA THR A 140 20.59 12.48 -6.07
C THR A 140 19.55 13.22 -5.25
N VAL A 141 18.43 12.55 -4.94
CA VAL A 141 17.43 13.05 -4.00
C VAL A 141 17.40 12.18 -2.76
N SER A 142 17.23 12.80 -1.59
CA SER A 142 17.06 12.08 -0.33
C SER A 142 15.59 11.70 -0.15
N PHE A 143 15.33 10.43 0.13
CA PHE A 143 14.00 9.86 0.35
C PHE A 143 14.02 9.03 1.63
N TYR A 144 13.52 9.61 2.73
CA TYR A 144 13.56 9.00 4.07
C TYR A 144 14.94 8.42 4.41
N GLY A 145 15.97 9.27 4.29
CA GLY A 145 17.37 8.91 4.54
C GLY A 145 18.04 8.03 3.48
N SER A 146 17.30 7.53 2.48
CA SER A 146 17.87 6.83 1.33
C SER A 146 18.24 7.78 0.21
N ASP A 147 19.39 7.57 -0.40
CA ASP A 147 19.73 8.23 -1.67
C ASP A 147 19.01 7.53 -2.84
N ILE A 148 18.47 8.34 -3.75
CA ILE A 148 17.79 7.91 -4.97
C ILE A 148 18.44 8.62 -6.15
N ASP A 149 18.87 7.85 -7.14
CA ASP A 149 19.45 8.37 -8.35
C ASP A 149 18.37 8.79 -9.34
N VAL A 150 18.35 10.05 -9.73
CA VAL A 150 17.35 10.61 -10.65
C VAL A 150 18.07 11.04 -11.92
N PRO A 151 17.83 10.38 -13.07
CA PRO A 151 18.45 10.77 -14.33
C PRO A 151 18.08 12.20 -14.69
N ILE A 152 19.08 13.00 -15.07
CA ILE A 152 18.87 14.37 -15.54
C ILE A 152 18.51 14.32 -17.02
N VAL A 153 17.32 14.83 -17.35
CA VAL A 153 16.78 14.83 -18.71
C VAL A 153 16.17 16.18 -19.04
N ASN A 154 16.01 16.46 -20.33
CA ASN A 154 15.34 17.69 -20.75
C ASN A 154 13.83 17.56 -20.58
N THR A 155 13.21 18.62 -20.07
CA THR A 155 11.75 18.68 -19.86
C THR A 155 11.18 20.01 -20.37
N GLN A 156 9.88 20.05 -20.66
CA GLN A 156 9.18 21.28 -21.02
C GLN A 156 8.31 21.74 -19.85
N SER A 157 8.59 22.96 -19.37
CA SER A 157 7.87 23.61 -18.27
C SER A 157 6.68 24.42 -18.78
N LEU A 158 5.71 24.68 -17.89
CA LEU A 158 4.64 25.63 -18.16
C LEU A 158 5.21 27.05 -18.45
N PRO A 159 4.61 27.80 -19.40
CA PRO A 159 5.03 29.17 -19.67
C PRO A 159 4.93 30.07 -18.43
N THR A 160 5.89 30.98 -18.24
CA THR A 160 6.01 31.78 -17.00
C THR A 160 4.95 32.88 -16.83
N GLU A 161 4.39 33.41 -17.92
CA GLU A 161 3.50 34.58 -17.89
C GLU A 161 2.06 34.27 -18.33
N ALA A 162 1.68 33.00 -18.44
CA ALA A 162 0.36 32.62 -18.93
C ALA A 162 -0.57 32.23 -17.77
N GLU A 163 -1.78 32.79 -17.76
CA GLU A 163 -2.84 32.46 -16.78
C GLU A 163 -3.19 30.97 -16.81
N LEU A 164 -3.29 30.34 -15.63
CA LEU A 164 -3.55 28.91 -15.51
C LEU A 164 -4.89 28.53 -16.15
N ASN A 165 -4.88 27.60 -17.11
CA ASN A 165 -6.10 27.04 -17.71
C ASN A 165 -5.89 25.65 -18.32
N GLN A 166 -6.99 25.01 -18.71
CA GLN A 166 -7.02 23.66 -19.31
C GLN A 166 -6.06 23.48 -20.48
N LYS A 167 -5.88 24.50 -21.34
CA LYS A 167 -5.01 24.42 -22.52
C LYS A 167 -3.53 24.30 -22.14
N GLN A 168 -3.11 24.92 -21.04
CA GLN A 168 -1.72 24.77 -20.58
C GLN A 168 -1.45 23.38 -20.00
N ILE A 169 -2.41 22.82 -19.26
CA ILE A 169 -2.32 21.44 -18.74
C ILE A 169 -2.25 20.46 -19.92
N ALA A 170 -3.13 20.62 -20.91
CA ALA A 170 -3.14 19.81 -22.13
C ALA A 170 -1.81 19.92 -22.90
N ASN A 171 -1.28 21.14 -23.05
CA ASN A 171 0.00 21.35 -23.75
C ASN A 171 1.18 20.74 -23.00
N PHE A 172 1.23 20.87 -21.66
CA PHE A 172 2.26 20.21 -20.85
C PHE A 172 2.23 18.69 -21.08
N PHE A 173 1.04 18.09 -21.07
CA PHE A 173 0.88 16.67 -21.37
C PHE A 173 1.41 16.35 -22.77
N ARG A 174 0.97 17.07 -23.81
CA ARG A 174 1.41 16.85 -25.19
C ARG A 174 2.94 16.95 -25.35
N GLU A 175 3.57 17.90 -24.67
CA GLU A 175 5.01 18.16 -24.81
C GLU A 175 5.88 17.15 -24.07
N ASN A 176 5.35 16.47 -23.04
CA ASN A 176 6.12 15.56 -22.19
C ASN A 176 5.68 14.09 -22.31
N ALA A 177 4.48 13.78 -22.81
CA ALA A 177 3.97 12.41 -22.89
C ALA A 177 4.77 11.50 -23.84
N ASP A 178 5.28 12.08 -24.94
CA ASP A 178 6.13 11.41 -25.93
C ASP A 178 7.64 11.67 -25.69
N ASN A 179 8.01 12.30 -24.57
CA ASN A 179 9.41 12.56 -24.24
C ASN A 179 10.11 11.28 -23.77
N THR A 180 10.86 10.64 -24.67
CA THR A 180 11.45 9.33 -24.40
C THR A 180 12.48 9.33 -23.27
N GLU A 181 13.27 10.38 -23.12
CA GLU A 181 14.21 10.51 -22.01
C GLU A 181 13.48 10.61 -20.66
N LEU A 182 12.43 11.43 -20.58
CA LEU A 182 11.64 11.60 -19.37
C LEU A 182 10.91 10.32 -18.96
N ILE A 183 10.29 9.63 -19.91
CA ILE A 183 9.61 8.37 -19.62
C ILE A 183 10.62 7.30 -19.18
N ALA A 184 11.80 7.22 -19.82
CA ALA A 184 12.88 6.34 -19.37
C ALA A 184 13.31 6.63 -17.93
N ALA A 185 13.43 7.92 -17.57
CA ALA A 185 13.75 8.33 -16.21
C ALA A 185 12.66 7.95 -15.20
N VAL A 186 11.38 8.09 -15.56
CA VAL A 186 10.24 7.64 -14.73
C VAL A 186 10.30 6.13 -14.45
N TYR A 187 10.61 5.32 -15.46
CA TYR A 187 10.78 3.87 -15.26
C TYR A 187 12.01 3.54 -14.41
N HIS A 188 13.11 4.29 -14.55
CA HIS A 188 14.28 4.11 -13.70
C HIS A 188 13.98 4.43 -12.22
N ILE A 189 13.21 5.47 -11.95
CA ILE A 189 12.72 5.78 -10.59
C ILE A 189 11.82 4.64 -10.08
N LYS A 190 10.97 4.08 -10.95
CA LYS A 190 10.11 2.92 -10.61
C LYS A 190 10.94 1.68 -10.27
N GLU A 191 12.03 1.41 -11.01
CA GLU A 191 12.95 0.31 -10.72
C GLU A 191 13.59 0.47 -9.33
N GLN A 192 13.99 1.68 -8.96
CA GLN A 192 14.51 1.95 -7.61
C GLN A 192 13.43 1.83 -6.53
N ALA A 193 12.20 2.24 -6.81
CA ALA A 193 11.07 2.04 -5.89
C ALA A 193 10.83 0.54 -5.62
N ILE A 194 10.88 -0.29 -6.66
CA ILE A 194 10.77 -1.76 -6.55
C ILE A 194 11.94 -2.32 -5.74
N ALA A 195 13.17 -1.91 -6.05
CA ALA A 195 14.36 -2.38 -5.33
C ALA A 195 14.34 -2.01 -3.83
N LYS A 196 13.61 -0.94 -3.48
CA LYS A 196 13.38 -0.50 -2.10
C LYS A 196 12.09 -1.04 -1.48
N ASN A 197 11.41 -1.97 -2.13
CA ASN A 197 10.16 -2.55 -1.66
C ASN A 197 9.08 -1.48 -1.34
N LEU A 198 9.03 -0.41 -2.13
CA LEU A 198 7.98 0.60 -1.97
C LEU A 198 6.67 0.07 -2.58
N ASN A 199 5.56 0.32 -1.89
CA ASN A 199 4.24 0.15 -2.49
C ASN A 199 3.89 1.33 -3.41
N ALA A 200 2.69 1.31 -4.00
CA ALA A 200 2.26 2.35 -4.93
C ALA A 200 2.23 3.76 -4.28
N TRP A 201 1.83 3.86 -3.01
CA TRP A 201 1.95 5.12 -2.25
C TRP A 201 3.41 5.58 -2.12
N GLY A 202 4.31 4.71 -1.70
CA GLY A 202 5.73 5.03 -1.58
C GLY A 202 6.34 5.47 -2.91
N TYR A 203 5.95 4.85 -4.02
CA TYR A 203 6.36 5.28 -5.36
C TYR A 203 5.81 6.65 -5.75
N LEU A 204 4.53 6.93 -5.46
CA LEU A 204 3.97 8.26 -5.65
C LEU A 204 4.80 9.31 -4.90
N ARG A 205 5.10 9.06 -3.63
CA ARG A 205 5.92 9.97 -2.81
C ARG A 205 7.32 10.14 -3.39
N LEU A 206 7.92 9.05 -3.89
CA LEU A 206 9.21 9.11 -4.55
C LEU A 206 9.19 9.98 -5.82
N LEU A 207 8.14 9.88 -6.64
CA LEU A 207 7.96 10.76 -7.80
C LEU A 207 7.83 12.23 -7.41
N GLN A 208 7.12 12.52 -6.31
CA GLN A 208 6.98 13.88 -5.81
C GLN A 208 8.32 14.48 -5.33
N GLU A 209 9.16 13.68 -4.67
CA GLU A 209 10.52 14.10 -4.31
C GLU A 209 11.42 14.26 -5.55
N ALA A 210 11.44 13.28 -6.46
CA ALA A 210 12.24 13.32 -7.67
C ALA A 210 11.90 14.50 -8.61
N SER A 211 10.66 14.97 -8.57
CA SER A 211 10.19 16.08 -9.42
C SER A 211 11.00 17.39 -9.28
N VAL A 212 11.69 17.60 -8.14
CA VAL A 212 12.56 18.79 -7.92
C VAL A 212 13.75 18.85 -8.88
N VAL A 213 14.19 17.70 -9.39
CA VAL A 213 15.30 17.59 -10.34
C VAL A 213 14.90 18.16 -11.69
N TYR A 214 13.63 18.03 -12.06
CA TYR A 214 13.10 18.42 -13.36
C TYR A 214 12.46 19.82 -13.35
N PHE A 215 11.79 20.19 -12.26
CA PHE A 215 10.93 21.36 -12.24
C PHE A 215 11.08 22.17 -10.95
N LYS A 216 11.22 23.49 -11.11
CA LYS A 216 11.27 24.45 -9.98
C LYS A 216 9.88 24.90 -9.53
N LYS A 217 8.93 24.98 -10.46
CA LYS A 217 7.56 25.46 -10.20
C LYS A 217 6.71 24.33 -9.62
N GLN A 218 5.89 24.63 -8.62
CA GLN A 218 5.03 23.65 -7.96
C GLN A 218 4.05 22.99 -8.94
N ASN A 219 3.39 23.77 -9.79
CA ASN A 219 2.42 23.26 -10.77
C ASN A 219 3.06 22.26 -11.76
N ASP A 220 4.24 22.57 -12.26
CA ASP A 220 5.01 21.70 -13.15
C ASP A 220 5.41 20.38 -12.46
N ARG A 221 5.76 20.44 -11.17
CA ARG A 221 6.03 19.24 -10.35
C ARG A 221 4.78 18.38 -10.18
N VAL A 222 3.61 18.98 -9.93
CA VAL A 222 2.33 18.26 -9.85
C VAL A 222 2.00 17.58 -11.18
N LEU A 223 2.15 18.30 -12.30
CA LEU A 223 1.88 17.77 -13.64
C LEU A 223 2.85 16.65 -14.02
N PHE A 224 4.11 16.74 -13.61
CA PHE A 224 5.08 15.65 -13.77
C PHE A 224 4.65 14.41 -12.99
N THR A 225 4.29 14.54 -11.71
CA THR A 225 3.85 13.39 -10.91
C THR A 225 2.61 12.74 -11.52
N TRP A 226 1.63 13.53 -11.96
CA TRP A 226 0.47 13.04 -12.67
C TRP A 226 0.83 12.27 -13.96
N LEU A 227 1.66 12.87 -14.81
CA LEU A 227 2.13 12.22 -16.05
C LEU A 227 2.85 10.91 -15.75
N ALA A 228 3.75 10.90 -14.77
CA ALA A 228 4.51 9.71 -14.37
C ALA A 228 3.59 8.59 -13.87
N LEU A 229 2.57 8.91 -13.07
CA LEU A 229 1.55 7.96 -12.62
C LEU A 229 0.77 7.36 -13.80
N LEU A 230 0.27 8.20 -14.73
CA LEU A 230 -0.42 7.73 -15.94
C LEU A 230 0.48 6.78 -16.75
N LYS A 231 1.73 7.17 -16.98
CA LYS A 231 2.71 6.41 -17.78
C LYS A 231 3.19 5.13 -17.11
N THR A 232 2.92 4.99 -15.82
CA THR A 232 3.23 3.77 -15.05
C THR A 232 1.99 3.03 -14.58
N ASN A 233 0.85 3.33 -15.23
CA ASN A 233 -0.44 2.63 -15.16
C ASN A 233 -1.22 2.83 -13.84
N TYR A 234 -1.13 4.02 -13.26
CA TYR A 234 -1.90 4.43 -12.07
C TYR A 234 -2.96 5.47 -12.38
N ASP A 235 -4.12 5.33 -11.74
CA ASP A 235 -5.31 6.16 -11.91
C ASP A 235 -5.18 7.46 -11.11
N ALA A 236 -4.74 8.50 -11.80
CA ALA A 236 -4.58 9.84 -11.27
C ALA A 236 -5.07 10.88 -12.26
N ILE A 237 -5.64 11.94 -11.72
CA ILE A 237 -6.12 13.10 -12.47
C ILE A 237 -5.50 14.37 -11.91
N VAL A 238 -5.69 15.47 -12.63
CA VAL A 238 -5.34 16.80 -12.15
C VAL A 238 -6.56 17.69 -12.21
N GLY A 239 -6.61 18.63 -11.27
CA GLY A 239 -7.56 19.72 -11.29
C GLY A 239 -6.85 21.01 -10.90
N TYR A 240 -7.47 22.14 -11.18
CA TYR A 240 -6.94 23.42 -10.76
C TYR A 240 -8.00 24.24 -10.04
N SER A 241 -7.53 25.10 -9.13
CA SER A 241 -8.31 26.16 -8.50
C SER A 241 -7.43 27.40 -8.43
N ASP A 242 -7.95 28.53 -8.88
CA ASP A 242 -7.17 29.76 -9.10
C ASP A 242 -5.94 29.47 -9.99
N ASN A 243 -4.74 29.71 -9.48
CA ASN A 243 -3.46 29.47 -10.18
C ASN A 243 -2.71 28.22 -9.67
N ASP A 244 -3.35 27.36 -8.87
CA ASP A 244 -2.72 26.18 -8.30
C ASP A 244 -3.29 24.90 -8.95
N ILE A 245 -2.39 23.99 -9.35
CA ILE A 245 -2.75 22.64 -9.83
C ILE A 245 -2.63 21.66 -8.67
N PHE A 246 -3.60 20.77 -8.57
CA PHE A 246 -3.66 19.71 -7.57
C PHE A 246 -3.65 18.35 -8.25
N LEU A 247 -2.82 17.44 -7.72
CA LEU A 247 -2.88 16.02 -8.06
C LEU A 247 -4.04 15.40 -7.29
N LEU A 248 -4.86 14.61 -7.98
CA LEU A 248 -5.86 13.76 -7.32
C LEU A 248 -5.69 12.31 -7.73
N VAL A 249 -5.80 11.41 -6.77
CA VAL A 249 -5.45 9.99 -6.93
C VAL A 249 -6.63 9.13 -6.52
N HIS A 250 -6.89 8.07 -7.29
CA HIS A 250 -7.84 7.05 -6.90
C HIS A 250 -7.12 5.95 -6.10
N PHE A 251 -7.45 5.80 -4.81
CA PHE A 251 -6.94 4.74 -3.95
C PHE A 251 -7.80 3.47 -4.04
N ASP A 252 -7.21 2.32 -3.74
CA ASP A 252 -7.89 1.02 -3.69
C ASP A 252 -8.72 0.80 -2.42
N VAL A 253 -8.49 1.62 -1.40
CA VAL A 253 -9.28 1.69 -0.17
C VAL A 253 -9.69 3.13 0.14
N PRO A 254 -10.78 3.35 0.89
CA PRO A 254 -11.14 4.66 1.39
C PRO A 254 -10.01 5.30 2.21
N ALA A 255 -9.73 6.56 1.91
CA ALA A 255 -8.92 7.45 2.74
C ALA A 255 -9.79 8.50 3.43
N TYR A 256 -9.30 9.01 4.56
CA TYR A 256 -9.99 9.88 5.49
C TYR A 256 -9.24 11.20 5.69
N TYR A 257 -9.97 12.24 6.07
CA TYR A 257 -9.45 13.59 6.32
C TYR A 257 -8.69 14.20 5.13
N ILE A 258 -8.98 13.72 3.91
CA ILE A 258 -8.42 14.23 2.66
C ILE A 258 -9.56 14.70 1.77
N SER A 259 -9.46 15.94 1.28
CA SER A 259 -10.45 16.50 0.37
C SER A 259 -10.53 15.68 -0.91
N ASN A 260 -11.73 15.37 -1.37
CA ASN A 260 -11.94 14.48 -2.52
C ASN A 260 -13.23 14.81 -3.28
N PHE A 261 -13.39 14.24 -4.47
CA PHE A 261 -14.68 14.20 -5.14
C PHE A 261 -14.90 12.85 -5.83
N GLU A 262 -16.15 12.54 -6.13
CA GLU A 262 -16.53 11.34 -6.86
C GLU A 262 -16.81 11.64 -8.34
N LYS A 263 -16.28 10.79 -9.21
CA LYS A 263 -16.50 10.81 -10.66
C LYS A 263 -16.57 9.36 -11.15
N ASP A 264 -17.62 9.03 -11.89
CA ASP A 264 -17.82 7.71 -12.51
C ASP A 264 -17.71 6.52 -11.51
N GLY A 265 -18.19 6.73 -10.28
CA GLY A 265 -18.15 5.73 -9.20
C GLY A 265 -16.76 5.53 -8.58
N LYS A 266 -15.77 6.35 -8.96
CA LYS A 266 -14.43 6.40 -8.36
C LYS A 266 -14.27 7.67 -7.54
N ARG A 267 -13.57 7.55 -6.42
CA ARG A 267 -13.22 8.69 -5.56
C ARG A 267 -11.78 9.10 -5.83
N TYR A 268 -11.57 10.40 -6.04
CA TYR A 268 -10.28 11.01 -6.31
C TYR A 268 -9.89 11.95 -5.18
N TYR A 269 -8.79 11.64 -4.51
CA TYR A 269 -8.31 12.31 -3.30
C TYR A 269 -7.18 13.28 -3.61
N ILE A 270 -7.28 14.53 -3.13
CA ILE A 270 -6.21 15.52 -3.27
C ILE A 270 -4.96 14.99 -2.57
N THR A 271 -3.89 14.81 -3.35
CA THR A 271 -2.61 14.28 -2.87
C THR A 271 -1.54 15.36 -3.07
N PRO A 272 -1.42 16.32 -2.13
CA PRO A 272 -0.58 17.49 -2.33
C PRO A 272 0.90 17.13 -2.40
N LEU A 273 1.67 17.97 -3.08
CA LEU A 273 3.13 17.96 -2.91
C LEU A 273 3.51 18.32 -1.47
N PRO A 274 4.67 17.87 -0.96
CA PRO A 274 5.21 18.37 0.29
C PRO A 274 5.21 19.91 0.32
N GLY A 275 4.52 20.50 1.31
CA GLY A 275 4.39 21.95 1.47
C GLY A 275 3.24 22.62 0.71
N GLN A 276 2.52 21.91 -0.17
CA GLN A 276 1.28 22.40 -0.78
C GLN A 276 0.11 22.19 0.20
N THR A 277 -0.70 23.23 0.38
CA THR A 277 -1.90 23.15 1.24
C THR A 277 -3.02 22.44 0.50
N ASP A 278 -3.72 21.55 1.19
CA ASP A 278 -5.01 21.05 0.73
C ASP A 278 -6.03 22.20 0.85
N ARG A 279 -6.54 22.68 -0.29
CA ARG A 279 -7.49 23.80 -0.32
C ARG A 279 -8.90 23.25 -0.51
N GLN A 280 -9.78 23.58 0.42
CA GLN A 280 -11.23 23.32 0.33
C GLN A 280 -11.94 24.32 -0.60
N LYS A 281 -11.40 24.54 -1.80
CA LYS A 281 -12.09 25.29 -2.84
C LYS A 281 -12.61 24.32 -3.90
N PRO A 282 -13.71 24.63 -4.60
CA PRO A 282 -14.12 23.85 -5.76
C PRO A 282 -12.95 23.69 -6.74
N ILE A 283 -12.80 22.49 -7.30
CA ILE A 283 -11.74 22.17 -8.26
C ILE A 283 -12.35 22.01 -9.65
N VAL A 284 -11.74 22.65 -10.64
CA VAL A 284 -12.06 22.42 -12.04
C VAL A 284 -11.19 21.28 -12.56
N SER A 285 -11.80 20.19 -13.02
CA SER A 285 -11.12 18.99 -13.54
C SER A 285 -11.82 18.43 -14.78
N TYR A 286 -11.13 17.57 -15.54
CA TYR A 286 -11.61 17.01 -16.81
C TYR A 286 -12.50 15.77 -16.62
N GLU A 287 -13.50 15.63 -17.50
CA GLU A 287 -14.40 14.47 -17.51
C GLU A 287 -13.84 13.29 -18.32
N GLY A 288 -12.90 13.50 -19.23
CA GLY A 288 -12.29 12.42 -20.01
C GLY A 288 -11.55 11.38 -19.15
N GLU A 289 -11.36 10.18 -19.71
CA GLU A 289 -10.52 9.13 -19.13
C GLU A 289 -9.29 8.91 -20.02
N TYR A 290 -8.17 8.55 -19.39
CA TYR A 290 -7.02 8.07 -20.14
C TYR A 290 -7.38 6.72 -20.78
N PRO A 291 -7.14 6.49 -22.09
CA PRO A 291 -7.67 5.33 -22.79
C PRO A 291 -7.18 3.95 -22.32
N GLU A 292 -6.14 3.90 -21.48
CA GLU A 292 -5.65 2.66 -20.88
C GLU A 292 -6.39 2.33 -19.58
N SER A 293 -6.51 1.03 -19.27
CA SER A 293 -7.09 0.57 -18.01
C SER A 293 -6.11 0.82 -16.84
N LEU A 294 -6.22 2.01 -16.24
CA LEU A 294 -5.42 2.41 -15.09
C LEU A 294 -5.82 1.66 -13.81
N LYS A 295 -4.84 1.41 -12.95
CA LYS A 295 -5.04 0.78 -11.64
C LYS A 295 -5.12 1.83 -10.54
N PRO A 296 -5.91 1.61 -9.47
CA PRO A 296 -5.83 2.47 -8.29
C PRO A 296 -4.41 2.46 -7.70
N VAL A 297 -4.05 3.53 -7.00
CA VAL A 297 -2.84 3.57 -6.17
C VAL A 297 -3.13 2.77 -4.90
N SER A 298 -2.39 1.68 -4.73
CA SER A 298 -2.58 0.82 -3.57
C SER A 298 -2.04 1.43 -2.28
N LEU A 299 -2.89 1.43 -1.24
CA LEU A 299 -2.49 1.73 0.12
C LEU A 299 -2.21 0.47 0.95
N HIS A 300 -2.20 -0.73 0.36
CA HIS A 300 -1.77 -1.92 1.09
C HIS A 300 -0.24 -1.95 1.25
N ILE A 301 0.20 -2.41 2.42
CA ILE A 301 1.60 -2.70 2.74
C ILE A 301 1.60 -4.06 3.43
N SER A 302 2.37 -5.00 2.88
CA SER A 302 2.58 -6.32 3.49
C SER A 302 3.97 -6.44 4.11
N ASP A 303 4.96 -5.77 3.49
CA ASP A 303 6.35 -5.75 3.93
C ASP A 303 6.81 -4.30 4.08
N ASN A 304 7.72 -4.06 5.03
CA ASN A 304 8.29 -2.73 5.24
C ASN A 304 9.11 -2.26 4.02
N PRO A 305 9.09 -0.94 3.72
CA PRO A 305 10.00 -0.37 2.74
C PRO A 305 11.45 -0.48 3.22
N LEU A 306 12.38 -0.73 2.30
CA LEU A 306 13.82 -0.79 2.56
C LEU A 306 14.43 0.61 2.57
N LEU A 307 14.20 1.31 3.68
CA LEU A 307 14.72 2.65 3.95
C LEU A 307 16.04 2.58 4.72
N ALA A 308 16.84 3.64 4.62
CA ALA A 308 18.05 3.76 5.44
C ALA A 308 17.67 3.76 6.92
N ALA A 309 18.48 3.13 7.75
CA ALA A 309 18.26 3.12 9.20
C ALA A 309 18.68 4.47 9.80
N ASP A 310 17.73 5.20 10.37
CA ASP A 310 18.01 6.22 11.41
C ASP A 310 17.55 5.65 12.76
N GLN A 311 18.47 4.94 13.42
CA GLN A 311 18.18 4.25 14.67
C GLN A 311 17.95 5.25 15.81
N LYS A 312 16.80 5.13 16.46
CA LYS A 312 16.50 5.76 17.76
C LYS A 312 16.14 4.66 18.77
N THR A 313 16.07 5.02 20.04
CA THR A 313 15.73 4.10 21.13
C THR A 313 14.63 4.71 21.99
N ARG A 314 13.62 3.91 22.33
CA ARG A 314 12.65 4.24 23.37
C ARG A 314 12.75 3.26 24.52
N GLU A 315 12.66 3.78 25.73
CA GLU A 315 12.59 2.97 26.94
C GLU A 315 11.13 2.59 27.23
N ILE A 316 10.83 1.29 27.24
CA ILE A 316 9.52 0.75 27.63
C ILE A 316 9.63 0.20 29.05
N HIS A 317 8.80 0.69 29.96
CA HIS A 317 8.75 0.19 31.33
C HIS A 317 7.76 -0.97 31.42
N TYR A 318 8.26 -2.16 31.74
CA TYR A 318 7.45 -3.37 31.88
C TYR A 318 7.86 -4.12 33.14
N LYS A 319 6.89 -4.31 34.06
CA LYS A 319 7.13 -4.86 35.40
C LYS A 319 8.24 -4.05 36.10
N ASP A 320 9.24 -4.72 36.65
CA ASP A 320 10.37 -4.09 37.34
C ASP A 320 11.55 -3.81 36.39
N GLN A 321 11.33 -3.80 35.08
CA GLN A 321 12.38 -3.68 34.06
C GLN A 321 12.11 -2.51 33.10
N THR A 322 13.19 -1.89 32.65
CA THR A 322 13.18 -0.95 31.54
C THR A 322 13.80 -1.64 30.33
N ILE A 323 13.03 -1.75 29.25
CA ILE A 323 13.40 -2.44 28.02
C ILE A 323 13.70 -1.37 26.96
N PRO A 324 14.96 -1.17 26.57
CA PRO A 324 15.29 -0.30 25.46
C PRO A 324 14.91 -0.98 24.14
N ILE A 325 14.02 -0.35 23.37
CA ILE A 325 13.61 -0.82 22.05
C ILE A 325 14.11 0.16 21.00
N ASN A 326 14.93 -0.32 20.08
CA ASN A 326 15.36 0.47 18.93
C ASN A 326 14.27 0.50 17.86
N TYR A 327 14.18 1.59 17.10
CA TYR A 327 13.25 1.72 15.97
C TYR A 327 13.90 2.56 14.86
N ASN A 328 13.38 2.46 13.64
CA ASN A 328 13.85 3.25 12.50
C ASN A 328 13.03 4.53 12.33
N GLN A 329 13.61 5.70 12.64
CA GLN A 329 12.93 6.99 12.50
C GLN A 329 12.49 7.26 11.05
N ASN A 330 13.28 6.87 10.05
CA ASN A 330 12.90 7.04 8.65
C ASN A 330 11.64 6.25 8.27
N MET A 331 11.40 5.12 8.93
CA MET A 331 10.20 4.30 8.71
C MET A 331 8.98 4.92 9.40
N VAL A 332 9.16 5.46 10.61
CA VAL A 332 8.14 6.27 11.30
C VAL A 332 7.75 7.48 10.45
N ASP A 333 8.74 8.19 9.89
CA ASP A 333 8.47 9.36 9.05
C ASP A 333 7.72 8.98 7.77
N PHE A 334 7.99 7.81 7.20
CA PHE A 334 7.23 7.27 6.07
C PHE A 334 5.77 7.01 6.43
N TYR A 335 5.53 6.36 7.58
CA TYR A 335 4.18 6.07 8.08
C TYR A 335 3.39 7.31 8.51
N ASN A 336 4.05 8.31 9.09
CA ASN A 336 3.42 9.58 9.46
C ASN A 336 2.95 10.39 8.23
N ASN A 337 3.51 10.12 7.05
CA ASN A 337 3.03 10.69 5.79
C ASN A 337 1.98 9.80 5.09
N TYR A 338 1.63 8.65 5.64
CA TYR A 338 0.67 7.74 5.04
C TYR A 338 -0.76 8.31 5.13
N PRO A 339 -1.62 8.15 4.11
CA PRO A 339 -3.01 8.58 4.20
C PRO A 339 -3.72 7.82 5.33
N ALA A 340 -4.44 8.54 6.19
CA ALA A 340 -5.37 7.92 7.12
C ALA A 340 -6.39 7.11 6.31
N CYS A 341 -6.50 5.81 6.56
CA CYS A 341 -7.30 4.91 5.73
C CYS A 341 -7.94 3.79 6.56
N GLU A 342 -8.49 2.79 5.89
CA GLU A 342 -9.12 1.64 6.54
C GLU A 342 -8.18 0.95 7.54
N LEU A 343 -8.67 0.71 8.76
CA LEU A 343 -7.91 0.08 9.85
C LEU A 343 -7.22 -1.24 9.46
N ALA A 344 -7.82 -1.99 8.53
CA ALA A 344 -7.25 -3.24 8.02
C ALA A 344 -5.82 -3.05 7.45
N ILE A 345 -5.51 -1.88 6.88
CA ILE A 345 -4.19 -1.58 6.29
C ILE A 345 -3.05 -1.59 7.33
N TYR A 346 -3.36 -1.33 8.59
CA TYR A 346 -2.37 -1.14 9.64
C TYR A 346 -1.91 -2.45 10.28
N PHE A 347 -2.68 -3.52 10.15
CA PHE A 347 -2.38 -4.82 10.76
C PHE A 347 -1.20 -5.56 10.11
N PRO A 348 -1.08 -5.66 8.77
CA PRO A 348 -0.06 -6.50 8.15
C PRO A 348 1.42 -6.06 8.32
N PRO A 349 1.78 -4.76 8.24
CA PRO A 349 3.19 -4.38 8.20
C PRO A 349 3.96 -4.81 9.46
N PRO A 350 5.12 -5.50 9.29
CA PRO A 350 5.88 -5.97 10.43
C PRO A 350 6.61 -4.84 11.15
N LEU A 351 7.10 -5.14 12.36
CA LEU A 351 8.08 -4.27 13.03
C LEU A 351 9.40 -4.22 12.24
N SER A 352 10.15 -3.13 12.40
CA SER A 352 11.48 -3.03 11.79
C SER A 352 12.43 -4.08 12.35
N GLN A 353 13.45 -4.45 11.58
CA GLN A 353 14.51 -5.33 12.07
C GLN A 353 15.19 -4.78 13.34
N LEU A 354 15.35 -3.45 13.45
CA LEU A 354 15.92 -2.80 14.64
C LEU A 354 15.05 -3.04 15.89
N ALA A 355 13.73 -2.95 15.75
CA ALA A 355 12.78 -3.23 16.81
C ALA A 355 12.79 -4.71 17.19
N LEU A 356 12.73 -5.59 16.20
CA LEU A 356 12.75 -7.03 16.42
C LEU A 356 14.04 -7.50 17.11
N GLU A 357 15.20 -7.00 16.70
CA GLU A 357 16.49 -7.32 17.36
C GLU A 357 16.49 -6.92 18.84
N SER A 358 15.96 -5.74 19.16
CA SER A 358 15.86 -5.25 20.55
C SER A 358 14.87 -6.09 21.37
N LEU A 359 13.73 -6.43 20.76
CA LEU A 359 12.70 -7.28 21.36
C LEU A 359 13.21 -8.70 21.59
N ASN A 360 13.97 -9.28 20.67
CA ASN A 360 14.56 -10.63 20.82
C ASN A 360 15.50 -10.70 22.03
N ILE A 361 16.32 -9.67 22.26
CA ILE A 361 17.22 -9.60 23.44
C ILE A 361 16.42 -9.78 24.74
N TYR A 362 15.21 -9.21 24.80
CA TYR A 362 14.33 -9.35 25.96
C TYR A 362 13.54 -10.66 25.97
N PHE A 363 12.86 -10.96 24.87
CA PHE A 363 11.85 -12.03 24.82
C PHE A 363 12.43 -13.42 24.61
N ASP A 364 13.56 -13.59 23.92
CA ASP A 364 14.16 -14.91 23.73
C ASP A 364 14.43 -15.66 25.05
N PRO A 365 15.01 -15.06 26.11
CA PRO A 365 15.16 -15.73 27.39
C PRO A 365 13.82 -15.90 28.14
N VAL A 366 12.91 -14.92 28.05
CA VAL A 366 11.62 -14.93 28.77
C VAL A 366 10.68 -16.00 28.22
N LEU A 367 10.68 -16.20 26.90
CA LEU A 367 9.78 -17.11 26.18
C LEU A 367 10.36 -18.53 26.00
N ARG A 368 11.62 -18.75 26.40
CA ARG A 368 12.27 -20.06 26.24
C ARG A 368 11.54 -21.15 27.02
N GLY A 369 11.20 -22.23 26.32
CA GLY A 369 10.52 -23.39 26.92
C GLY A 369 9.03 -23.18 27.26
N LYS A 370 8.45 -22.02 26.88
CA LYS A 370 7.03 -21.72 27.02
C LYS A 370 6.23 -22.30 25.86
N THR A 371 4.99 -22.73 26.11
CA THR A 371 4.03 -23.09 25.04
C THR A 371 3.61 -21.85 24.24
N LYS A 372 3.05 -22.02 23.04
CA LYS A 372 2.56 -20.89 22.23
C LYS A 372 1.50 -20.07 23.00
N THR A 373 0.61 -20.75 23.72
CA THR A 373 -0.41 -20.15 24.59
C THR A 373 0.19 -19.33 25.74
N GLU A 374 1.23 -19.85 26.40
CA GLU A 374 1.94 -19.12 27.45
C GLU A 374 2.68 -17.90 26.88
N LYS A 375 3.30 -18.03 25.70
CA LYS A 375 3.96 -16.91 25.02
C LYS A 375 2.95 -15.81 24.67
N ALA A 376 1.83 -16.15 24.04
CA ALA A 376 0.77 -15.21 23.72
C ALA A 376 0.26 -14.47 24.97
N SER A 377 0.11 -15.17 26.09
CA SER A 377 -0.29 -14.57 27.37
C SER A 377 0.76 -13.58 27.93
N ILE A 378 2.06 -13.87 27.77
CA ILE A 378 3.15 -12.97 28.18
C ILE A 378 3.18 -11.72 27.28
N LEU A 379 3.01 -11.88 25.97
CA LEU A 379 2.99 -10.78 25.01
C LEU A 379 1.77 -9.88 25.22
N LEU A 380 0.61 -10.46 25.52
CA LEU A 380 -0.59 -9.73 25.92
C LEU A 380 -0.33 -8.84 27.15
N ASP A 381 0.24 -9.40 28.22
CA ASP A 381 0.59 -8.68 29.45
C ASP A 381 1.61 -7.56 29.19
N PHE A 382 2.58 -7.80 28.30
CA PHE A 382 3.54 -6.79 27.86
C PHE A 382 2.87 -5.60 27.18
N VAL A 383 1.99 -5.84 26.21
CA VAL A 383 1.29 -4.74 25.53
C VAL A 383 0.30 -4.05 26.46
N GLN A 384 -0.40 -4.79 27.33
CA GLN A 384 -1.34 -4.22 28.32
C GLN A 384 -0.69 -3.22 29.28
N THR A 385 0.57 -3.45 29.67
CA THR A 385 1.19 -2.70 30.76
C THR A 385 2.41 -1.87 30.35
N GLY A 386 3.08 -2.24 29.25
CA GLY A 386 4.26 -1.55 28.73
C GLY A 386 3.94 -0.28 27.94
N PHE A 387 2.75 -0.20 27.34
CA PHE A 387 2.34 0.92 26.50
C PHE A 387 1.24 1.72 27.19
N PRO A 388 1.48 3.00 27.55
CA PRO A 388 0.46 3.86 28.13
C PRO A 388 -0.74 4.07 27.22
N TYR A 389 -1.94 4.14 27.81
CA TYR A 389 -3.19 4.36 27.07
C TYR A 389 -3.58 5.84 27.03
N ARG A 390 -4.00 6.30 25.85
CA ARG A 390 -4.68 7.58 25.61
C ARG A 390 -5.42 7.48 24.29
N THR A 391 -6.64 8.00 24.23
CA THR A 391 -7.42 8.01 22.97
C THR A 391 -6.77 8.91 21.92
N ASP A 392 -6.97 8.57 20.65
CA ASP A 392 -6.54 9.41 19.52
C ASP A 392 -7.01 10.86 19.60
N GLU A 393 -8.27 11.10 19.97
CA GLU A 393 -8.78 12.45 20.16
C GLU A 393 -7.97 13.26 21.18
N GLN A 394 -7.48 12.62 22.25
CA GLN A 394 -6.64 13.28 23.25
C GLN A 394 -5.19 13.45 22.80
N GLN A 395 -4.68 12.60 21.90
CA GLN A 395 -3.30 12.61 21.44
C GLN A 395 -3.11 13.47 20.17
N PHE A 396 -3.97 13.28 19.19
CA PHE A 396 -3.89 13.82 17.84
C PHE A 396 -5.02 14.82 17.50
N GLY A 397 -6.09 14.89 18.32
CA GLY A 397 -7.25 15.76 18.08
C GLY A 397 -8.19 15.28 16.98
N LYS A 398 -8.01 14.03 16.54
CA LYS A 398 -8.83 13.28 15.58
C LYS A 398 -8.44 11.80 15.66
N GLU A 399 -9.24 10.92 15.07
CA GLU A 399 -8.87 9.51 14.90
C GLU A 399 -7.60 9.37 14.03
N ASN A 400 -6.64 8.56 14.48
CA ASN A 400 -5.36 8.35 13.82
C ASN A 400 -4.71 7.01 14.22
N TYR A 401 -4.96 5.99 13.41
CA TYR A 401 -4.38 4.66 13.59
C TYR A 401 -2.86 4.66 13.40
N LEU A 402 -2.17 3.88 14.23
CA LEU A 402 -0.72 3.71 14.20
C LEU A 402 -0.33 2.34 13.65
N PHE A 403 0.70 2.31 12.80
CA PHE A 403 1.40 1.06 12.48
C PHE A 403 2.20 0.57 13.70
N ALA A 404 2.55 -0.72 13.74
CA ALA A 404 3.23 -1.31 14.90
C ALA A 404 4.54 -0.58 15.29
N GLU A 405 5.32 -0.11 14.31
CA GLU A 405 6.53 0.68 14.58
C GLU A 405 6.20 2.04 15.20
N GLU A 406 5.12 2.69 14.74
CA GLU A 406 4.67 3.97 15.30
C GLU A 406 4.17 3.82 16.74
N SER A 407 3.60 2.67 17.11
CA SER A 407 3.26 2.35 18.51
C SER A 407 4.51 2.29 19.42
N ILE A 408 5.66 1.87 18.86
CA ILE A 408 6.95 1.95 19.57
C ILE A 408 7.42 3.41 19.64
N PHE A 409 7.24 4.22 18.61
CA PHE A 409 7.64 5.63 18.63
C PHE A 409 6.80 6.51 19.58
N ASN A 410 5.47 6.40 19.52
CA ASN A 410 4.53 7.31 20.17
C ASN A 410 4.37 7.07 21.68
N GLU A 411 4.25 8.14 22.47
CA GLU A 411 4.15 8.04 23.93
C GLU A 411 2.94 7.22 24.41
N PHE A 412 1.80 7.32 23.71
CA PHE A 412 0.58 6.59 24.01
C PHE A 412 0.03 5.87 22.78
N SER A 413 -0.81 4.86 23.06
CA SER A 413 -1.52 4.04 22.07
C SER A 413 -2.92 3.70 22.59
N ASP A 414 -3.92 3.67 21.72
CA ASP A 414 -5.28 3.27 22.09
C ASP A 414 -5.61 1.83 21.65
N CYS A 415 -6.90 1.48 21.51
CA CYS A 415 -7.30 0.08 21.40
C CYS A 415 -6.83 -0.61 20.11
N GLU A 416 -6.87 0.08 18.98
CA GLU A 416 -6.45 -0.48 17.70
C GLU A 416 -4.93 -0.52 17.57
N ASP A 417 -4.21 0.53 18.00
CA ASP A 417 -2.75 0.60 17.95
C ASP A 417 -2.11 -0.55 18.72
N ARG A 418 -2.70 -0.86 19.88
CA ARG A 418 -2.30 -1.97 20.75
C ARG A 418 -2.65 -3.31 20.11
N SER A 419 -3.77 -3.40 19.41
CA SER A 419 -4.18 -4.62 18.70
C SER A 419 -3.26 -4.91 17.51
N VAL A 420 -2.89 -3.88 16.75
CA VAL A 420 -1.90 -3.94 15.66
C VAL A 420 -0.53 -4.37 16.20
N LEU A 421 -0.03 -3.72 17.25
CA LEU A 421 1.25 -4.10 17.85
C LEU A 421 1.23 -5.53 18.41
N LEU A 422 0.17 -5.91 19.13
CA LEU A 422 0.07 -7.26 19.69
C LEU A 422 -0.02 -8.34 18.60
N ALA A 423 -0.74 -8.08 17.50
CA ALA A 423 -0.81 -9.00 16.36
C ALA A 423 0.59 -9.32 15.83
N GLN A 424 1.38 -8.29 15.55
CA GLN A 424 2.74 -8.42 15.03
C GLN A 424 3.67 -9.16 16.00
N LEU A 425 3.56 -8.90 17.30
CA LEU A 425 4.35 -9.60 18.31
C LEU A 425 3.95 -11.08 18.43
N ILE A 426 2.65 -11.39 18.41
CA ILE A 426 2.16 -12.77 18.49
C ILE A 426 2.60 -13.56 17.27
N GLU A 427 2.39 -13.03 16.07
CA GLU A 427 2.82 -13.68 14.84
C GLU A 427 4.33 -13.96 14.88
N TYR A 428 5.15 -12.95 15.15
CA TYR A 428 6.61 -13.08 15.13
C TYR A 428 7.18 -14.04 16.19
N PHE A 429 6.68 -14.03 17.43
CA PHE A 429 7.26 -14.85 18.53
C PHE A 429 6.62 -16.24 18.68
N THR A 430 5.48 -16.48 18.02
CA THR A 430 4.68 -17.71 18.23
C THR A 430 4.23 -18.40 16.95
N ASP A 431 4.30 -17.76 15.79
CA ASP A 431 3.72 -18.24 14.52
C ASP A 431 2.23 -18.61 14.69
N LEU A 432 1.48 -17.85 15.49
CA LEU A 432 0.05 -18.02 15.66
C LEU A 432 -0.69 -17.00 14.82
N ASN A 433 -1.73 -17.46 14.12
CA ASN A 433 -2.60 -16.59 13.36
C ASN A 433 -3.47 -15.76 14.31
N THR A 434 -3.74 -14.52 13.90
CA THR A 434 -4.59 -13.61 14.65
C THR A 434 -5.61 -12.96 13.73
N ILE A 435 -6.72 -12.49 14.30
CA ILE A 435 -7.73 -11.70 13.60
C ILE A 435 -8.05 -10.45 14.42
N GLY A 436 -8.29 -9.34 13.73
CA GLY A 436 -8.78 -8.11 14.34
C GLY A 436 -10.28 -8.20 14.57
N LEU A 437 -10.75 -7.65 15.69
CA LEU A 437 -12.16 -7.61 16.07
C LEU A 437 -12.59 -6.17 16.28
N VAL A 438 -13.52 -5.70 15.44
CA VAL A 438 -14.06 -4.35 15.52
C VAL A 438 -15.46 -4.36 16.13
N PHE A 439 -15.56 -3.79 17.33
CA PHE A 439 -16.79 -3.49 18.03
C PHE A 439 -17.10 -1.98 17.90
N PRO A 440 -18.37 -1.55 18.11
CA PRO A 440 -18.66 -0.13 18.22
C PRO A 440 -17.88 0.50 19.38
N GLY A 441 -16.89 1.33 19.05
CA GLY A 441 -16.08 2.08 20.02
C GLY A 441 -14.95 1.29 20.67
N HIS A 442 -14.62 0.10 20.14
CA HIS A 442 -13.52 -0.71 20.65
C HIS A 442 -12.96 -1.65 19.59
N VAL A 443 -11.63 -1.78 19.57
CA VAL A 443 -10.91 -2.73 18.74
C VAL A 443 -10.13 -3.68 19.64
N SER A 444 -10.19 -4.98 19.32
CA SER A 444 -9.46 -6.02 20.03
C SER A 444 -8.86 -7.01 19.03
N LEU A 445 -8.06 -7.94 19.52
CA LEU A 445 -7.55 -9.08 18.78
C LEU A 445 -8.22 -10.39 19.23
N ALA A 446 -8.17 -11.40 18.38
CA ALA A 446 -8.32 -12.80 18.78
C ALA A 446 -7.25 -13.68 18.12
N VAL A 447 -6.83 -14.73 18.81
CA VAL A 447 -5.66 -15.54 18.46
C VAL A 447 -6.08 -16.98 18.26
N ALA A 448 -5.67 -17.61 17.16
CA ALA A 448 -5.90 -19.02 16.90
C ALA A 448 -5.02 -19.86 17.84
N ILE A 449 -5.63 -20.49 18.84
CA ILE A 449 -4.91 -21.39 19.76
C ILE A 449 -5.17 -22.84 19.35
N PRO A 450 -4.11 -23.65 19.10
CA PRO A 450 -4.30 -25.05 18.71
C PRO A 450 -4.94 -25.91 19.80
N GLU A 451 -4.74 -25.52 21.06
CA GLU A 451 -5.26 -26.20 22.24
C GLU A 451 -6.66 -25.65 22.59
N GLU A 452 -7.54 -26.51 23.09
CA GLU A 452 -8.76 -26.03 23.74
C GLU A 452 -8.41 -25.44 25.11
N ILE A 453 -8.73 -24.17 25.31
CA ILE A 453 -8.54 -23.45 26.57
C ILE A 453 -9.88 -22.92 27.07
N GLU A 454 -10.00 -22.66 28.36
CA GLU A 454 -11.18 -22.01 28.91
C GLU A 454 -11.23 -20.54 28.47
N GLY A 455 -12.35 -20.10 27.90
CA GLY A 455 -12.57 -18.70 27.57
C GLY A 455 -13.58 -18.46 26.46
N THR A 456 -13.71 -17.19 26.11
CA THR A 456 -14.51 -16.70 24.98
C THR A 456 -13.69 -16.79 23.70
N TYR A 457 -14.33 -17.28 22.63
CA TYR A 457 -13.70 -17.45 21.33
C TYR A 457 -14.69 -17.21 20.18
N ILE A 458 -14.13 -17.03 18.98
CA ILE A 458 -14.82 -16.95 17.70
C ILE A 458 -14.42 -18.16 16.86
N ASN A 459 -15.40 -18.83 16.27
CA ASN A 459 -15.17 -19.80 15.20
C ASN A 459 -15.02 -19.08 13.87
N TYR A 460 -13.83 -19.16 13.26
CA TYR A 460 -13.55 -18.53 11.97
C TYR A 460 -12.58 -19.42 11.18
N ASN A 461 -12.87 -19.63 9.88
CA ASN A 461 -12.09 -20.49 8.98
C ASN A 461 -11.71 -21.88 9.54
N GLY A 462 -12.60 -22.48 10.36
CA GLY A 462 -12.39 -23.80 10.94
C GLY A 462 -11.43 -23.85 12.13
N SER A 463 -11.05 -22.71 12.71
CA SER A 463 -10.23 -22.61 13.92
C SER A 463 -10.91 -21.80 15.03
N HIS A 464 -10.53 -22.07 16.28
CA HIS A 464 -10.98 -21.32 17.45
C HIS A 464 -10.04 -20.14 17.70
N TYR A 465 -10.54 -18.92 17.51
CA TYR A 465 -9.83 -17.68 17.81
C TYR A 465 -10.26 -17.15 19.17
N TYR A 466 -9.41 -17.29 20.18
CA TYR A 466 -9.70 -16.85 21.55
C TYR A 466 -9.43 -15.35 21.71
N ILE A 467 -10.31 -14.65 22.43
CA ILE A 467 -10.19 -13.20 22.66
C ILE A 467 -8.86 -12.87 23.33
N CYS A 468 -8.14 -11.88 22.81
CA CYS A 468 -6.83 -11.48 23.29
C CYS A 468 -6.76 -9.94 23.28
N ASP A 469 -7.38 -9.32 24.28
CA ASP A 469 -7.61 -7.87 24.29
C ASP A 469 -6.46 -7.10 24.98
N PRO A 470 -5.61 -6.38 24.23
CA PRO A 470 -4.47 -5.66 24.81
C PRO A 470 -4.86 -4.37 25.53
N THR A 471 -6.12 -3.97 25.47
CA THR A 471 -6.65 -2.75 26.08
C THR A 471 -7.31 -3.05 27.42
N TYR A 472 -7.86 -4.26 27.59
CA TYR A 472 -8.47 -4.70 28.83
C TYR A 472 -7.42 -5.10 29.87
N ILE A 473 -6.96 -4.16 30.69
CA ILE A 473 -5.83 -4.36 31.62
C ILE A 473 -6.11 -5.54 32.56
N GLY A 474 -5.15 -6.47 32.64
CA GLY A 474 -5.17 -7.62 33.55
C GLY A 474 -5.99 -8.79 33.01
N SER A 475 -6.64 -8.62 31.86
CA SER A 475 -7.36 -9.69 31.20
C SER A 475 -6.40 -10.76 30.69
N LYS A 476 -6.85 -12.01 30.75
CA LYS A 476 -6.14 -13.18 30.22
C LYS A 476 -6.66 -13.52 28.83
N LEU A 477 -5.90 -14.33 28.12
CA LEU A 477 -6.38 -14.96 26.89
C LEU A 477 -7.72 -15.67 27.15
N GLY A 478 -8.69 -15.41 26.27
CA GLY A 478 -10.08 -15.87 26.39
C GLY A 478 -10.98 -14.97 27.24
N MET A 479 -10.49 -13.89 27.85
CA MET A 479 -11.34 -12.93 28.57
C MET A 479 -11.91 -11.87 27.63
N MET A 480 -13.18 -11.54 27.81
CA MET A 480 -13.88 -10.51 27.05
C MET A 480 -14.47 -9.48 28.00
N MET A 481 -14.50 -8.20 27.62
CA MET A 481 -15.23 -7.20 28.41
C MET A 481 -16.74 -7.52 28.40
N PRO A 482 -17.43 -7.46 29.55
CA PRO A 482 -18.84 -7.85 29.66
C PRO A 482 -19.78 -7.12 28.70
N GLU A 483 -19.49 -5.85 28.37
CA GLU A 483 -20.30 -5.03 27.47
C GLU A 483 -20.34 -5.54 26.02
N PHE A 484 -19.32 -6.29 25.59
CA PHE A 484 -19.23 -6.82 24.23
C PHE A 484 -19.77 -8.25 24.08
N GLU A 485 -20.14 -8.95 25.16
CA GLU A 485 -20.58 -10.36 25.13
C GLU A 485 -21.81 -10.66 24.24
N LYS A 486 -22.62 -9.62 23.97
CA LYS A 486 -23.84 -9.69 23.15
C LYS A 486 -23.73 -8.90 21.86
N ILE A 487 -22.55 -8.33 21.59
CA ILE A 487 -22.27 -7.51 20.42
C ILE A 487 -21.49 -8.37 19.44
N GLN A 488 -21.94 -8.40 18.19
CA GLN A 488 -21.22 -9.10 17.13
C GLN A 488 -20.07 -8.21 16.64
N ALA A 489 -18.84 -8.73 16.67
CA ALA A 489 -17.67 -8.08 16.09
C ALA A 489 -17.68 -8.19 14.57
N GLU A 490 -17.17 -7.17 13.88
CA GLU A 490 -16.69 -7.32 12.51
C GLU A 490 -15.25 -7.88 12.55
N ILE A 491 -14.97 -8.87 11.71
CA ILE A 491 -13.65 -9.49 11.63
C ILE A 491 -12.81 -8.74 10.59
N ILE A 492 -11.59 -8.38 10.98
CA ILE A 492 -10.48 -8.06 10.08
C ILE A 492 -9.59 -9.30 10.01
N ASP A 493 -9.56 -9.92 8.84
CA ASP A 493 -8.70 -11.05 8.51
C ASP A 493 -7.60 -10.50 7.61
N PHE A 494 -6.34 -10.55 8.06
CA PHE A 494 -5.24 -9.76 7.51
C PHE A 494 -4.02 -10.58 7.13
#